data_AF-A0A495SWP9-F1
#
_entry.id   AF-A0A495SWP9-F1
#
_cell.length_a   1.000
_cell.length_b   1.000
_cell.length_c   1.000
_cell.angle_alpha   90.00
_cell.angle_beta   90.00
_cell.angle_gamma   90.00
#
_symmetry.space_group_name_H-M   'P 1'
#
loop_
_entity.id
_entity.type
_entity.pdbx_description
1 polymer ?
#
loop_
_entity_poly.entity_id
_entity_poly.type
_entity_poly.pdbx_seq_one_letter_code
_entity_poly.pdbx_strand_id
1 'polypeptide(L)'
;MDSRETHEAKDKSQAQDRQRKASRIVACGIVLVFLLLLVPPSRMTGVIGQVVTGLIWPIFLLVVIVLYQPHVERLFHEVAERIKQGSGISVGNWVTLEKTNIPAAAQRIPAPTEEQSVTLENIALLHTSFFSEKGTRKHGQDGRLYYQFEVVVMAPDVVMGRVERVEYHLEKAWPPENREHVSEDRASRFKMKDLANGTSIVVADVFFRGDDHPLKLNRFIDLRPDGPRI
;
A
#
# COMPACT_ATOMS: atom_id res chain seq x y z
N MET A 1 36.55 -16.01 -4.00
CA MET A 1 35.48 -16.66 -3.21
C MET A 1 35.49 -16.20 -1.75
N ASP A 2 36.00 -15.00 -1.46
CA ASP A 2 36.36 -14.54 -0.09
C ASP A 2 35.56 -13.27 0.34
N SER A 3 34.95 -12.57 -0.62
CA SER A 3 34.21 -11.32 -0.36
C SER A 3 32.74 -11.54 0.04
N ARG A 4 32.16 -12.74 -0.18
CA ARG A 4 30.77 -13.03 0.21
C ARG A 4 30.64 -13.46 1.68
N GLU A 5 31.58 -14.24 2.18
CA GLU A 5 31.59 -14.70 3.58
C GLU A 5 31.83 -13.55 4.56
N THR A 6 32.65 -12.56 4.18
CA THR A 6 32.92 -11.37 4.98
C THR A 6 31.72 -10.43 5.09
N HIS A 7 30.87 -10.35 4.07
CA HIS A 7 29.61 -9.58 4.12
C HIS A 7 28.55 -10.27 4.99
N GLU A 8 28.41 -11.59 4.89
CA GLU A 8 27.41 -12.33 5.67
C GLU A 8 27.74 -12.38 7.18
N ALA A 9 29.02 -12.45 7.53
CA ALA A 9 29.47 -12.36 8.92
C ALA A 9 29.22 -10.97 9.53
N LYS A 10 29.35 -9.90 8.73
CA LYS A 10 29.14 -8.52 9.16
C LYS A 10 27.67 -8.21 9.46
N ASP A 11 26.75 -8.71 8.63
CA ASP A 11 25.31 -8.55 8.83
C ASP A 11 24.81 -9.31 10.07
N LYS A 12 25.30 -10.54 10.30
CA LYS A 12 24.97 -11.32 11.51
C LYS A 12 25.47 -10.64 12.80
N SER A 13 26.66 -10.04 12.76
CA SER A 13 27.24 -9.30 13.88
C SER A 13 26.44 -8.01 14.20
N GLN A 14 26.03 -7.26 13.18
CA GLN A 14 25.20 -6.07 13.38
C GLN A 14 23.80 -6.40 13.92
N ALA A 15 23.19 -7.49 13.46
CA ALA A 15 21.89 -7.95 13.97
C ALA A 15 21.97 -8.32 15.47
N GLN A 16 23.02 -9.02 15.89
CA GLN A 16 23.24 -9.37 17.30
C GLN A 16 23.50 -8.15 18.19
N ASP A 17 24.27 -7.16 17.73
CA ASP A 17 24.53 -5.95 18.50
C ASP A 17 23.27 -5.08 18.67
N ARG A 18 22.43 -5.00 17.63
CA ARG A 18 21.10 -4.35 17.72
C ARG A 18 20.18 -5.05 18.72
N GLN A 19 20.14 -6.38 18.70
CA GLN A 19 19.34 -7.17 19.63
C GLN A 19 19.79 -7.00 21.09
N ARG A 20 21.11 -6.89 21.35
CA ARG A 20 21.67 -6.60 22.68
C ARG A 20 21.36 -5.19 23.17
N LYS A 21 21.34 -4.21 22.27
CA LYS A 21 20.95 -2.83 22.61
C LYS A 21 19.45 -2.73 22.91
N ALA A 22 18.62 -3.38 22.10
CA ALA A 22 17.18 -3.48 22.31
C ALA A 22 16.84 -4.16 23.64
N SER A 23 17.51 -5.27 23.99
CA SER A 23 17.26 -5.97 25.25
C SER A 23 17.64 -5.14 26.49
N ARG A 24 18.71 -4.33 26.41
CA ARG A 24 19.07 -3.38 27.48
C ARG A 24 18.03 -2.28 27.64
N ILE A 25 17.50 -1.73 26.55
CA ILE A 25 16.45 -0.71 26.58
C ILE A 25 15.16 -1.28 27.20
N VAL A 26 14.77 -2.50 26.82
CA VAL A 26 13.60 -3.18 27.40
C VAL A 26 13.80 -3.47 28.88
N ALA A 27 14.98 -3.97 29.28
CA ALA A 27 15.28 -4.23 30.69
C ALA A 27 15.21 -2.94 31.52
N CYS A 28 15.78 -1.83 31.04
CA CYS A 28 15.67 -0.53 31.68
C CYS A 28 14.22 -0.03 31.76
N GLY A 29 13.43 -0.21 30.69
CA GLY A 29 12.01 0.17 30.66
C GLY A 29 11.17 -0.63 31.66
N ILE A 30 11.37 -1.95 31.73
CA ILE A 30 10.68 -2.82 32.70
C ILE A 30 11.05 -2.43 34.12
N VAL A 31 12.34 -2.21 34.41
CA VAL A 31 12.81 -1.77 35.74
C VAL A 31 12.20 -0.42 36.12
N LEU A 32 12.13 0.54 35.19
CA LEU A 32 11.51 1.84 35.43
C LEU A 32 10.01 1.71 35.76
N VAL A 33 9.27 0.90 35.00
CA VAL A 33 7.84 0.63 35.25
C VAL A 33 7.64 -0.04 36.60
N PHE A 34 8.47 -1.04 36.94
CA PHE A 34 8.40 -1.75 38.21
C PHE A 34 8.72 -0.83 39.40
N LEU A 35 9.71 0.05 39.26
CA LEU A 35 10.04 1.07 40.25
C LEU A 35 8.92 2.08 40.44
N LEU A 36 8.21 2.46 39.38
CA LEU A 36 7.04 3.34 39.47
C LEU A 36 5.85 2.68 40.19
N LEU A 37 5.67 1.36 40.01
CA LEU A 37 4.62 0.58 40.69
C LEU A 37 4.92 0.31 42.18
N LEU A 38 6.20 0.40 42.60
CA LEU A 38 6.62 0.24 43.99
C LEU A 38 6.38 1.50 44.84
N VAL A 39 6.06 2.65 44.23
CA VAL A 39 5.76 3.88 44.98
C VAL A 39 4.35 3.77 45.58
N PRO A 40 4.19 3.84 46.92
CA PRO A 40 2.89 3.70 47.55
C PRO A 40 1.94 4.83 47.10
N PRO A 41 0.66 4.54 46.79
CA PRO A 41 -0.31 5.54 46.34
C PRO A 41 -0.48 6.72 47.31
N SER A 42 -0.22 6.48 48.60
CA SER A 42 -0.29 7.49 49.67
C SER A 42 0.77 8.59 49.59
N ARG A 43 1.81 8.44 48.73
CA ARG A 43 2.88 9.42 48.55
C ARG A 43 2.84 10.16 47.21
N MET A 44 1.91 9.80 46.31
CA MET A 44 1.75 10.50 45.03
C MET A 44 0.84 11.71 45.23
N THR A 45 1.39 12.92 45.12
CA THR A 45 0.57 14.13 44.99
C THR A 45 -0.30 14.02 43.73
N GLY A 46 -1.51 14.57 43.74
CA GLY A 46 -2.52 14.34 42.68
C GLY A 46 -2.02 14.61 41.25
N VAL A 47 -1.04 15.50 41.07
CA VAL A 47 -0.41 15.82 39.79
C VAL A 47 0.54 14.70 39.32
N ILE A 48 1.32 14.11 40.23
CA ILE A 48 2.28 13.04 39.89
C ILE A 48 1.53 11.76 39.50
N GLY A 49 0.43 11.45 40.19
CA GLY A 49 -0.40 10.28 39.86
C GLY A 49 -0.92 10.31 38.42
N GLN A 50 -1.45 11.45 37.96
CA GLN A 50 -1.98 11.59 36.60
C GLN A 50 -0.89 11.43 35.52
N VAL A 51 0.30 11.98 35.75
CA VAL A 51 1.43 11.86 34.82
C VAL A 51 1.93 10.42 34.74
N VAL A 52 2.06 9.74 35.88
CA VAL A 52 2.50 8.33 35.92
C VAL A 52 1.49 7.44 35.22
N THR A 53 0.19 7.57 35.53
CA THR A 53 -0.86 6.76 34.89
C THR A 53 -0.93 7.01 33.38
N GLY A 54 -0.75 8.25 32.93
CA GLY A 54 -0.70 8.60 31.51
C GLY A 54 0.49 8.01 30.75
N LEU A 55 1.63 7.80 31.42
CA LEU A 55 2.86 7.27 30.82
C LEU A 55 2.94 5.74 30.79
N ILE A 56 2.10 5.03 31.56
CA ILE A 56 2.06 3.56 31.56
C ILE A 56 1.78 3.03 30.15
N TRP A 57 0.81 3.62 29.45
CA TRP A 57 0.38 3.12 28.14
C TRP A 57 1.43 3.32 27.03
N PRO A 58 2.03 4.52 26.86
CA PRO A 58 3.15 4.71 25.92
C PRO A 58 4.35 3.80 26.20
N ILE A 59 4.71 3.60 27.48
CA ILE A 59 5.85 2.73 27.83
C ILE A 59 5.53 1.28 27.52
N PHE A 60 4.33 0.80 27.88
CA PHE A 60 3.87 -0.54 27.53
C PHE A 60 3.89 -0.77 26.02
N LEU A 61 3.37 0.18 25.24
CA LEU A 61 3.33 0.11 23.79
C LEU A 61 4.75 0.08 23.19
N LEU A 62 5.68 0.88 23.73
CA LEU A 62 7.09 0.86 23.33
C LEU A 62 7.74 -0.49 23.63
N VAL A 63 7.50 -1.06 24.82
CA VAL A 63 8.02 -2.38 25.19
C VAL A 63 7.48 -3.47 24.25
N VAL A 64 6.18 -3.42 23.91
CA VAL A 64 5.57 -4.34 22.92
C VAL A 64 6.22 -4.17 21.55
N ILE A 65 6.39 -2.94 21.04
CA ILE A 65 7.05 -2.70 19.75
C ILE A 65 8.47 -3.28 19.73
N VAL A 66 9.24 -3.11 20.81
CA VAL A 66 10.62 -3.62 20.88
C VAL A 66 10.67 -5.14 21.02
N LEU A 67 9.80 -5.75 21.84
CA LEU A 67 9.74 -7.21 21.99
C LEU A 67 9.32 -7.92 20.71
N TYR A 68 8.39 -7.32 19.97
CA TYR A 68 7.87 -7.85 18.71
C TYR A 68 8.50 -7.19 17.49
N GLN A 69 9.66 -6.53 17.64
CA GLN A 69 10.37 -5.83 16.57
C GLN A 69 10.46 -6.65 15.26
N PRO A 70 10.87 -7.93 15.23
CA PRO A 70 10.96 -8.67 13.97
C PRO A 70 9.59 -8.92 13.30
N HIS A 71 8.49 -8.92 14.04
CA HIS A 71 7.14 -9.02 13.47
C HIS A 71 6.62 -7.66 13.00
N VAL A 72 6.91 -6.61 13.77
CA VAL A 72 6.59 -5.23 13.42
C VAL A 72 7.30 -4.81 12.13
N GLU A 73 8.58 -5.16 11.95
CA GLU A 73 9.33 -4.89 10.72
C GLU A 73 8.72 -5.58 9.50
N ARG A 74 8.26 -6.83 9.63
CA ARG A 74 7.57 -7.55 8.54
C ARG A 74 6.25 -6.89 8.18
N LEU A 75 5.45 -6.54 9.18
CA LEU A 75 4.20 -5.80 8.98
C LEU A 75 4.46 -4.48 8.28
N PHE A 76 5.43 -3.68 8.74
CA PHE A 76 5.78 -2.43 8.06
C PHE A 76 6.30 -2.64 6.65
N HIS A 77 7.03 -3.72 6.38
CA HIS A 77 7.50 -4.02 5.03
C HIS A 77 6.35 -4.35 4.08
N GLU A 78 5.45 -5.25 4.48
CA GLU A 78 4.25 -5.61 3.70
C GLU A 78 3.32 -4.41 3.51
N VAL A 79 3.13 -3.62 4.57
CA VAL A 79 2.36 -2.37 4.54
C VAL A 79 3.02 -1.36 3.59
N ALA A 80 4.33 -1.17 3.66
CA ALA A 80 5.05 -0.26 2.78
C ALA A 80 5.06 -0.73 1.32
N GLU A 81 5.13 -2.04 1.08
CA GLU A 81 5.03 -2.63 -0.24
C GLU A 81 3.62 -2.44 -0.83
N ARG A 82 2.57 -2.66 -0.01
CA ARG A 82 1.18 -2.38 -0.37
C ARG A 82 0.91 -0.90 -0.65
N ILE A 83 1.47 0.02 0.14
CA ILE A 83 1.41 1.47 -0.14
C ILE A 83 2.11 1.80 -1.45
N LYS A 84 3.30 1.23 -1.70
CA LYS A 84 4.03 1.45 -2.96
C LYS A 84 3.21 0.96 -4.16
N GLN A 85 2.53 -0.17 -4.01
CA GLN A 85 1.59 -0.72 -5.00
C GLN A 85 0.28 0.11 -5.09
N GLY A 86 0.07 1.07 -4.20
CA GLY A 86 -1.08 1.99 -4.22
C GLY A 86 -2.36 1.42 -3.65
N SER A 87 -2.27 0.37 -2.83
CA SER A 87 -3.38 -0.17 -2.05
C SER A 87 -3.57 0.68 -0.79
N GLY A 88 -4.77 1.21 -0.59
CA GLY A 88 -5.12 1.95 0.62
C GLY A 88 -5.10 1.02 1.83
N ILE A 89 -4.51 1.46 2.95
CA ILE A 89 -4.48 0.66 4.18
C ILE A 89 -5.66 1.03 5.05
N SER A 90 -6.53 0.05 5.31
CA SER A 90 -7.59 0.16 6.31
C SER A 90 -7.15 -0.51 7.61
N VAL A 91 -6.62 0.26 8.58
CA VAL A 91 -6.33 -0.24 9.94
C VAL A 91 -7.52 0.05 10.85
N GLY A 92 -8.54 -0.80 10.79
CA GLY A 92 -9.77 -0.67 11.58
C GLY A 92 -10.50 0.67 11.40
N ASN A 93 -11.65 0.83 12.07
CA ASN A 93 -12.50 2.02 11.95
C ASN A 93 -11.88 3.34 12.49
N TRP A 94 -10.60 3.35 12.89
CA TRP A 94 -9.98 4.45 13.65
C TRP A 94 -8.82 5.14 12.92
N VAL A 95 -8.22 4.54 11.89
CA VAL A 95 -7.20 5.18 11.05
C VAL A 95 -7.43 4.81 9.59
N THR A 96 -8.28 5.59 8.90
CA THR A 96 -8.40 5.54 7.44
C THR A 96 -7.43 6.55 6.82
N LEU A 97 -6.15 6.19 6.74
CA LEU A 97 -5.19 6.94 5.93
C LEU A 97 -5.50 6.63 4.47
N GLU A 98 -5.92 7.65 3.73
CA GLU A 98 -6.51 7.54 2.39
C GLU A 98 -7.84 6.79 2.38
N LYS A 99 -8.91 7.48 2.77
CA LYS A 99 -10.19 7.29 2.08
C LYS A 99 -9.87 7.48 0.59
N THR A 100 -9.81 6.39 -0.17
CA THR A 100 -10.02 6.40 -1.62
C THR A 100 -11.40 7.02 -1.80
N ASN A 101 -11.45 8.35 -1.86
CA ASN A 101 -12.64 9.09 -2.21
C ASN A 101 -12.97 8.59 -3.60
N ILE A 102 -13.95 7.69 -3.68
CA ILE A 102 -14.60 7.31 -4.92
C ILE A 102 -14.89 8.64 -5.61
N PRO A 103 -14.25 8.95 -6.76
CA PRO A 103 -14.51 10.19 -7.46
C PRO A 103 -16.02 10.30 -7.65
N ALA A 104 -16.62 11.46 -7.43
CA ALA A 104 -18.07 11.65 -7.59
C ALA A 104 -18.59 11.13 -8.95
N ALA A 105 -17.71 11.05 -9.95
CA ALA A 105 -17.94 10.39 -11.23
C ALA A 105 -18.39 8.92 -11.13
N ALA A 106 -17.85 8.12 -10.20
CA ALA A 106 -18.24 6.72 -10.06
C ALA A 106 -19.62 6.51 -9.43
N GLN A 107 -20.18 7.51 -8.74
CA GLN A 107 -21.58 7.49 -8.30
C GLN A 107 -22.55 7.64 -9.48
N ARG A 108 -22.08 8.08 -10.65
CA ARG A 108 -22.89 8.22 -11.86
C ARG A 108 -22.98 6.92 -12.67
N ILE A 109 -22.17 5.92 -12.33
CA ILE A 109 -22.19 4.63 -13.00
C ILE A 109 -23.43 3.86 -12.51
N PRO A 110 -24.35 3.46 -13.39
CA PRO A 110 -25.56 2.74 -13.00
C PRO A 110 -25.22 1.40 -12.33
N ALA A 111 -25.86 1.14 -11.20
CA ALA A 111 -25.76 -0.14 -10.50
C ALA A 111 -26.75 -1.14 -11.12
N PRO A 112 -26.30 -2.32 -11.58
CA PRO A 112 -27.20 -3.39 -11.96
C PRO A 112 -27.84 -3.99 -10.72
N THR A 113 -29.00 -4.64 -10.87
CA THR A 113 -29.56 -5.46 -9.79
C THR A 113 -28.68 -6.68 -9.50
N GLU A 114 -28.92 -7.38 -8.38
CA GLU A 114 -28.13 -8.56 -7.99
C GLU A 114 -28.18 -9.67 -9.05
N GLU A 115 -29.32 -9.79 -9.72
CA GLU A 115 -29.60 -10.82 -10.73
C GLU A 115 -29.15 -10.44 -12.15
N GLN A 116 -28.93 -9.14 -12.41
CA GLN A 116 -28.50 -8.67 -13.73
C GLN A 116 -27.01 -8.92 -13.96
N SER A 117 -26.69 -9.32 -15.19
CA SER A 117 -25.31 -9.41 -15.69
C SER A 117 -24.66 -8.03 -15.72
N VAL A 118 -23.39 -7.95 -15.34
CA VAL A 118 -22.61 -6.71 -15.42
C VAL A 118 -22.28 -6.43 -16.88
N THR A 119 -22.61 -5.23 -17.35
CA THR A 119 -22.33 -4.77 -18.72
C THR A 119 -21.34 -3.61 -18.73
N LEU A 120 -20.94 -3.15 -19.92
CA LEU A 120 -20.07 -1.98 -20.11
C LEU A 120 -20.64 -0.69 -19.51
N GLU A 121 -21.94 -0.61 -19.26
CA GLU A 121 -22.56 0.56 -18.63
C GLU A 121 -22.28 0.62 -17.12
N ASN A 122 -21.95 -0.51 -16.50
CA ASN A 122 -21.87 -0.65 -15.05
C ASN A 122 -20.45 -0.55 -14.49
N ILE A 123 -19.46 -0.40 -15.36
CA ILE A 123 -18.04 -0.46 -15.01
C ILE A 123 -17.22 0.32 -16.04
N ALA A 124 -16.20 1.03 -15.56
CA ALA A 124 -15.32 1.83 -16.40
C ALA A 124 -13.87 1.77 -15.89
N LEU A 125 -12.94 2.07 -16.78
CA LEU A 125 -11.56 2.33 -16.41
C LEU A 125 -11.36 3.82 -16.16
N LEU A 126 -10.78 4.14 -15.02
CA LEU A 126 -10.26 5.47 -14.73
C LEU A 126 -8.75 5.43 -14.82
N HIS A 127 -8.17 6.49 -15.38
CA HIS A 127 -6.73 6.65 -15.39
C HIS A 127 -6.33 8.03 -14.89
N THR A 128 -5.12 8.10 -14.39
CA THR A 128 -4.42 9.35 -14.10
C THR A 128 -2.95 9.23 -14.51
N SER A 129 -2.28 10.35 -14.70
CA SER A 129 -0.87 10.40 -15.01
C SER A 129 -0.21 11.61 -14.37
N PHE A 130 1.06 11.47 -14.00
CA PHE A 130 1.85 12.56 -13.42
C PHE A 130 3.32 12.40 -13.78
N PHE A 131 4.04 13.51 -13.81
CA PHE A 131 5.46 13.51 -14.12
C PHE A 131 6.25 12.66 -13.11
N SER A 132 7.13 11.81 -13.61
CA SER A 132 8.00 10.96 -12.79
C SER A 132 9.45 11.36 -12.97
N GLU A 133 9.99 12.15 -12.04
CA GLU A 133 11.40 12.52 -12.05
C GLU A 133 12.29 11.27 -11.95
N LYS A 134 11.89 10.31 -11.12
CA LYS A 134 12.60 9.02 -10.96
C LYS A 134 12.58 8.21 -12.25
N GLY A 135 11.42 8.10 -12.91
CA GLY A 135 11.29 7.41 -14.19
C GLY A 135 12.15 8.06 -15.26
N THR A 136 12.09 9.39 -15.34
CA THR A 136 12.88 10.20 -16.28
C THR A 136 14.38 10.04 -16.04
N ARG A 137 14.85 10.06 -14.79
CA ARG A 137 16.26 9.85 -14.47
C ARG A 137 16.75 8.45 -14.85
N LYS A 138 15.90 7.43 -14.70
CA LYS A 138 16.25 6.02 -14.94
C LYS A 138 16.21 5.66 -16.43
N HIS A 139 15.22 6.16 -17.16
CA HIS A 139 14.93 5.74 -18.54
C HIS A 139 15.12 6.87 -19.57
N GLY A 140 15.12 8.13 -19.15
CA GLY A 140 15.22 9.32 -20.00
C GLY A 140 16.61 9.66 -20.53
N GLN A 141 17.54 8.70 -20.58
CA GLN A 141 18.85 8.90 -21.25
C GLN A 141 18.69 9.16 -22.75
N ASP A 142 17.51 8.84 -23.30
CA ASP A 142 17.06 9.14 -24.66
C ASP A 142 16.50 10.57 -24.82
N GLY A 143 16.57 11.41 -23.77
CA GLY A 143 16.05 12.77 -23.77
C GLY A 143 14.53 12.87 -23.58
N ARG A 144 13.84 11.75 -23.31
CA ARG A 144 12.39 11.75 -23.13
C ARG A 144 12.00 11.93 -21.67
N LEU A 145 10.86 12.61 -21.48
CA LEU A 145 10.21 12.70 -20.18
C LEU A 145 9.34 11.46 -19.97
N TYR A 146 9.40 10.93 -18.75
CA TYR A 146 8.58 9.80 -18.33
C TYR A 146 7.55 10.23 -17.31
N TYR A 147 6.34 9.73 -17.51
CA TYR A 147 5.19 9.93 -16.67
C TYR A 147 4.84 8.60 -16.03
N GLN A 148 4.50 8.60 -14.76
CA GLN A 148 3.83 7.47 -14.16
C GLN A 148 2.34 7.62 -14.46
N PHE A 149 1.73 6.56 -14.96
CA PHE A 149 0.28 6.49 -15.10
C PHE A 149 -0.26 5.37 -14.24
N GLU A 150 -1.47 5.56 -13.75
CA GLU A 150 -2.19 4.59 -12.93
C GLU A 150 -3.57 4.36 -13.53
N VAL A 151 -4.00 3.11 -13.57
CA VAL A 151 -5.32 2.69 -14.06
C VAL A 151 -6.01 1.90 -12.95
N VAL A 152 -7.29 2.22 -12.72
CA VAL A 152 -8.13 1.54 -11.73
C VAL A 152 -9.50 1.22 -12.31
N VAL A 153 -10.15 0.20 -11.75
CA VAL A 153 -11.53 -0.14 -12.08
C VAL A 153 -12.51 0.68 -11.23
N MET A 154 -13.41 1.37 -11.92
CA MET A 154 -14.48 2.15 -11.31
C MET A 154 -15.83 1.51 -11.60
N ALA A 155 -16.54 1.16 -10.53
CA ALA A 155 -17.88 0.59 -10.56
C ALA A 155 -18.54 0.74 -9.18
N PRO A 156 -19.87 0.62 -9.08
CA PRO A 156 -20.58 0.49 -7.82
C PRO A 156 -20.07 -0.71 -6.99
N ASP A 157 -20.20 -0.64 -5.67
CA ASP A 157 -19.66 -1.67 -4.77
C ASP A 157 -20.27 -3.06 -5.02
N VAL A 158 -21.54 -3.11 -5.42
CA VAL A 158 -22.23 -4.37 -5.82
C VAL A 158 -21.59 -5.04 -7.03
N VAL A 159 -20.98 -4.26 -7.93
CA VAL A 159 -20.25 -4.76 -9.11
C VAL A 159 -18.82 -5.12 -8.70
N MET A 160 -18.14 -4.22 -7.98
CA MET A 160 -16.77 -4.46 -7.46
C MET A 160 -16.70 -5.73 -6.62
N GLY A 161 -17.77 -6.05 -5.89
CA GLY A 161 -17.87 -7.28 -5.13
C GLY A 161 -17.78 -8.54 -5.99
N ARG A 162 -18.24 -8.50 -7.25
CA ARG A 162 -18.29 -9.65 -8.17
C ARG A 162 -16.99 -9.85 -8.97
N VAL A 163 -16.17 -8.80 -9.11
CA VAL A 163 -14.89 -8.88 -9.82
C VAL A 163 -13.93 -9.78 -9.06
N GLU A 164 -13.36 -10.76 -9.75
CA GLU A 164 -12.35 -11.68 -9.22
C GLU A 164 -10.94 -11.14 -9.46
N ARG A 165 -10.66 -10.78 -10.71
CA ARG A 165 -9.35 -10.29 -11.15
C ARG A 165 -9.47 -9.43 -12.40
N VAL A 166 -8.46 -8.63 -12.64
CA VAL A 166 -8.34 -7.77 -13.83
C VAL A 166 -6.99 -8.02 -14.47
N GLU A 167 -7.00 -8.32 -15.76
CA GLU A 167 -5.78 -8.43 -16.58
C GLU A 167 -5.66 -7.19 -17.46
N TYR A 168 -4.59 -6.43 -17.29
CA TYR A 168 -4.27 -5.29 -18.14
C TYR A 168 -3.28 -5.69 -19.22
N HIS A 169 -3.54 -5.21 -20.44
CA HIS A 169 -2.72 -5.43 -21.62
C HIS A 169 -2.24 -4.08 -22.15
N LEU A 170 -0.92 -3.90 -22.16
CA LEU A 170 -0.24 -2.73 -22.70
C LEU A 170 0.23 -2.98 -24.14
N GLU A 171 0.46 -1.90 -24.87
CA GLU A 171 0.89 -1.95 -26.25
C GLU A 171 2.31 -2.53 -26.41
N LYS A 172 2.65 -2.90 -27.65
CA LYS A 172 3.96 -3.46 -28.01
C LYS A 172 5.15 -2.54 -27.70
N ALA A 173 4.89 -1.25 -27.46
CA ALA A 173 5.90 -0.28 -27.06
C ALA A 173 6.51 -0.58 -25.68
N TRP A 174 5.80 -1.30 -24.81
CA TRP A 174 6.34 -1.76 -23.53
C TRP A 174 7.24 -3.00 -23.70
N PRO A 175 8.23 -3.21 -22.82
CA PRO A 175 8.98 -4.47 -22.76
C PRO A 175 8.03 -5.67 -22.60
N PRO A 176 8.26 -6.81 -23.27
CA PRO A 176 7.37 -7.97 -23.22
C PRO A 176 6.95 -8.39 -21.80
N GLU A 177 7.88 -8.31 -20.85
CA GLU A 177 7.68 -8.64 -19.44
C GLU A 177 6.72 -7.70 -18.69
N ASN A 178 6.46 -6.51 -19.23
CA ASN A 178 5.55 -5.51 -18.64
C ASN A 178 4.26 -5.35 -19.46
N ARG A 179 4.05 -6.15 -20.51
CA ARG A 179 2.85 -5.97 -21.35
C ARG A 179 1.58 -6.47 -20.68
N GLU A 180 1.72 -7.38 -19.73
CA GLU A 180 0.59 -8.02 -19.07
C GLU A 180 0.70 -7.81 -17.56
N HIS A 181 -0.37 -7.30 -16.95
CA HIS A 181 -0.45 -7.11 -15.51
C HIS A 181 -1.73 -7.72 -14.97
N VAL A 182 -1.60 -8.65 -14.04
CA VAL A 182 -2.75 -9.25 -13.35
C VAL A 182 -2.89 -8.62 -11.97
N SER A 183 -4.09 -8.18 -11.64
CA SER A 183 -4.42 -7.64 -10.32
C SER A 183 -5.65 -8.35 -9.75
N GLU A 184 -5.52 -8.87 -8.53
CA GLU A 184 -6.61 -9.46 -7.73
C GLU A 184 -6.94 -8.57 -6.52
N ASP A 185 -6.20 -7.47 -6.35
CA ASP A 185 -6.35 -6.60 -5.19
C ASP A 185 -7.54 -5.66 -5.34
N ARG A 186 -8.69 -6.13 -4.89
CA ARG A 186 -9.93 -5.34 -4.85
C ARG A 186 -9.79 -4.08 -3.97
N ALA A 187 -8.95 -4.08 -2.93
CA ALA A 187 -8.81 -2.93 -2.03
C ALA A 187 -8.19 -1.71 -2.72
N SER A 188 -7.26 -1.95 -3.65
CA SER A 188 -6.73 -0.90 -4.55
C SER A 188 -7.63 -0.61 -5.74
N ARG A 189 -8.81 -1.25 -5.85
CA ARG A 189 -9.66 -1.27 -7.05
C ARG A 189 -8.92 -1.81 -8.28
N PHE A 190 -8.15 -2.87 -8.06
CA PHE A 190 -7.36 -3.56 -9.07
C PHE A 190 -6.34 -2.65 -9.76
N LYS A 191 -5.67 -1.80 -8.98
CA LYS A 191 -4.78 -0.76 -9.52
C LYS A 191 -3.63 -1.36 -10.31
N MET A 192 -3.35 -0.78 -11.48
CA MET A 192 -2.13 -1.01 -12.26
C MET A 192 -1.36 0.31 -12.37
N LYS A 193 -0.04 0.22 -12.29
CA LYS A 193 0.87 1.37 -12.36
C LYS A 193 2.01 1.05 -13.30
N ASP A 194 2.30 1.94 -14.23
CA ASP A 194 3.48 1.82 -15.09
C ASP A 194 4.00 3.20 -15.52
N LEU A 195 5.12 3.21 -16.23
CA LEU A 195 5.73 4.38 -16.82
C LEU A 195 5.40 4.45 -18.31
N ALA A 196 5.18 5.68 -18.78
CA ALA A 196 4.96 5.99 -20.19
C ALA A 196 5.74 7.25 -20.57
N ASN A 197 6.23 7.29 -21.81
CA ASN A 197 6.78 8.51 -22.43
C ASN A 197 5.95 8.97 -23.65
N GLY A 198 4.79 8.35 -23.89
CA GLY A 198 3.83 8.68 -24.93
C GLY A 198 2.42 8.17 -24.58
N THR A 199 1.42 8.66 -25.29
CA THR A 199 0.03 8.22 -25.14
C THR A 199 -0.16 6.80 -25.69
N SER A 200 -1.09 6.03 -25.10
CA SER A 200 -1.39 4.66 -25.53
C SER A 200 -2.81 4.26 -25.15
N ILE A 201 -3.27 3.11 -25.61
CA ILE A 201 -4.50 2.48 -25.14
C ILE A 201 -4.16 1.32 -24.22
N VAL A 202 -4.73 1.35 -23.01
CA VAL A 202 -4.73 0.20 -22.10
C VAL A 202 -6.01 -0.59 -22.36
N VAL A 203 -5.88 -1.90 -22.53
CA VAL A 203 -7.01 -2.83 -22.56
C VAL A 203 -7.04 -3.57 -21.23
N ALA A 204 -8.23 -3.76 -20.65
CA ALA A 204 -8.39 -4.54 -19.44
C ALA A 204 -9.46 -5.61 -19.64
N ASP A 205 -9.12 -6.86 -19.36
CA ASP A 205 -10.05 -7.97 -19.29
C ASP A 205 -10.48 -8.14 -17.83
N VAL A 206 -11.76 -7.85 -17.54
CA VAL A 206 -12.32 -7.93 -16.19
C VAL A 206 -13.06 -9.25 -16.03
N PHE A 207 -12.56 -10.10 -15.13
CA PHE A 207 -13.14 -11.42 -14.87
C PHE A 207 -14.06 -11.36 -13.65
N PHE A 208 -15.24 -11.95 -13.78
CA PHE A 208 -16.24 -12.02 -12.72
C PHE A 208 -16.34 -13.43 -12.16
N ARG A 209 -16.65 -13.54 -10.86
CA ARG A 209 -16.79 -14.85 -10.20
C ARG A 209 -17.89 -15.68 -10.86
N GLY A 210 -17.52 -16.86 -11.34
CA GLY A 210 -18.45 -17.81 -11.97
C GLY A 210 -18.81 -17.49 -13.42
N ASP A 211 -18.11 -16.54 -14.06
CA ASP A 211 -18.20 -16.30 -15.50
C ASP A 211 -16.83 -16.49 -16.15
N ASP A 212 -16.77 -17.33 -17.18
CA ASP A 212 -15.56 -17.63 -17.93
C ASP A 212 -15.25 -16.57 -19.00
N HIS A 213 -16.20 -15.67 -19.30
CA HIS A 213 -16.03 -14.63 -20.32
C HIS A 213 -15.68 -13.29 -19.67
N PRO A 214 -14.46 -12.75 -19.89
CA PRO A 214 -14.13 -11.45 -19.35
C PRO A 214 -14.87 -10.33 -20.07
N LEU A 215 -15.23 -9.29 -19.31
CA LEU A 215 -15.68 -8.03 -19.88
C LEU A 215 -14.48 -7.20 -20.28
N LYS A 216 -14.29 -7.01 -21.59
CA LYS A 216 -13.20 -6.22 -22.14
C LYS A 216 -13.50 -4.72 -22.08
N LEU A 217 -12.65 -3.99 -21.37
CA LEU A 217 -12.64 -2.54 -21.29
C LEU A 217 -11.42 -1.96 -22.00
N ASN A 218 -11.50 -0.71 -22.42
CA ASN A 218 -10.34 0.01 -22.91
C ASN A 218 -10.30 1.43 -22.35
N ARG A 219 -9.09 2.01 -22.32
CA ARG A 219 -8.88 3.39 -21.90
C ARG A 219 -7.73 4.00 -22.67
N PHE A 220 -8.01 5.12 -23.33
CA PHE A 220 -6.95 5.99 -23.85
C PHE A 220 -6.26 6.71 -22.68
N ILE A 221 -4.93 6.57 -22.62
CA ILE A 221 -4.06 7.15 -21.63
C ILE A 221 -3.46 8.42 -22.20
N ASP A 222 -3.92 9.57 -21.70
CA ASP A 222 -3.27 10.85 -21.94
C ASP A 222 -2.26 11.17 -20.83
N LEU A 223 -1.10 11.72 -21.22
CA LEU A 223 -0.03 12.02 -20.29
C LEU A 223 -0.11 13.48 -19.84
N ARG A 224 -0.36 13.68 -18.55
CA ARG A 224 -0.39 14.99 -17.91
C ARG A 224 0.69 15.05 -16.84
N PRO A 225 1.34 16.21 -16.65
CA PRO A 225 2.34 16.37 -15.61
C PRO A 225 1.74 16.36 -14.19
N ASP A 226 0.48 16.73 -14.06
CA ASP A 226 -0.18 17.13 -12.81
C ASP A 226 -1.55 16.44 -12.59
N GLY A 227 -1.72 15.21 -13.08
CA GLY A 227 -2.96 14.46 -12.85
C GLY A 227 -3.21 14.13 -11.37
N PRO A 228 -4.49 14.03 -10.96
CA PRO A 228 -4.86 13.71 -9.58
C PRO A 228 -4.40 12.29 -9.23
N ARG A 229 -3.78 12.08 -8.06
CA ARG A 229 -3.42 10.72 -7.62
C ARG A 229 -4.68 9.98 -7.20
N ILE A 230 -4.86 8.76 -7.71
CA ILE A 230 -6.02 7.89 -7.47
C ILE A 230 -5.56 6.57 -6.83
#